data_AF-A0A364N8Q6-F1
#
_entry.id   AF-A0A364N8Q6-F1
#
_cell.length_a   1.000
_cell.length_b   1.000
_cell.length_c   1.000
_cell.angle_alpha   90.00
_cell.angle_beta   90.00
_cell.angle_gamma   90.00
#
_symmetry.space_group_name_H-M   'P 1'
#
loop_
_entity.id
_entity.type
_entity.pdbx_description
1 polymer ?
#
loop_
_entity_poly.entity_id
_entity_poly.type
_entity_poly.pdbx_seq_one_letter_code
_entity_poly.pdbx_strand_id
1 'polypeptide(L)'
;MDTAEVFSALGTPARTAARILLAPRYIINGFAPLRGWTNHTYAFARYGPSYRWRVWLLFDIQDLEDLERLINEGTDEDVLHMREAKLEQFKLVALVGALLATLALQAMSLPLLTESTFVVRSSLIVSTMLSLLATFFTCIQQRELGSLRTAPALRIWLSNGVHYSNTNSTTHNTTSHLRWQSSLASLTLMEAPYELISLAVANFVAGIAAYMWSVWKEKLQQLANMSRLKPALVDGGTLRAKLASKRM
;
A
#
# COMPACT_ATOMS: atom_id res chain seq x y z
N MET A 1 -11.55 0.15 22.39
CA MET A 1 -10.63 0.20 21.24
C MET A 1 -10.32 1.65 21.01
N ASP A 2 -9.04 1.99 21.03
CA ASP A 2 -8.61 3.36 20.79
C ASP A 2 -8.87 3.72 19.32
N THR A 3 -9.24 4.97 19.01
CA THR A 3 -9.58 5.36 17.63
C THR A 3 -8.41 5.15 16.67
N ALA A 4 -7.19 5.32 17.18
CA ALA A 4 -5.95 5.02 16.48
C ALA A 4 -5.84 3.54 16.08
N GLU A 5 -6.35 2.60 16.89
CA GLU A 5 -6.36 1.16 16.59
C GLU A 5 -7.39 0.77 15.52
N VAL A 6 -8.46 1.56 15.35
CA VAL A 6 -9.46 1.31 14.30
C VAL A 6 -8.95 1.78 12.94
N PHE A 7 -8.30 2.95 12.88
CA PHE A 7 -7.68 3.48 11.66
C PHE A 7 -6.55 2.61 11.17
N SER A 8 -5.71 2.22 12.11
CA SER A 8 -4.78 1.11 12.04
C SER A 8 -5.39 -0.13 11.37
N ALA A 9 -6.43 -0.72 11.96
CA ALA A 9 -7.06 -1.93 11.44
C ALA A 9 -7.62 -1.73 10.02
N LEU A 10 -8.10 -0.51 9.71
CA LEU A 10 -8.58 -0.13 8.38
C LEU A 10 -7.45 -0.01 7.34
N GLY A 11 -6.23 0.32 7.75
CA GLY A 11 -5.02 0.35 6.92
C GLY A 11 -4.41 -1.03 6.64
N THR A 12 -4.81 -2.09 7.37
CA THR A 12 -4.38 -3.49 7.10
C THR A 12 -4.40 -3.89 5.63
N PRO A 13 -5.47 -3.62 4.84
CA PRO A 13 -5.56 -4.13 3.48
C PRO A 13 -4.61 -3.35 2.57
N ALA A 14 -4.43 -2.05 2.85
CA ALA A 14 -3.51 -1.17 2.14
C ALA A 14 -2.06 -1.66 2.26
N ARG A 15 -1.63 -1.93 3.50
CA ARG A 15 -0.28 -2.44 3.79
C ARG A 15 -0.05 -3.83 3.22
N THR A 16 -1.07 -4.69 3.30
CA THR A 16 -0.99 -6.03 2.73
C THR A 16 -0.87 -5.96 1.21
N ALA A 17 -1.65 -5.10 0.53
CA ALA A 17 -1.56 -4.89 -0.92
C ALA A 17 -0.21 -4.29 -1.35
N ALA A 18 0.30 -3.29 -0.62
CA ALA A 18 1.61 -2.70 -0.85
C ALA A 18 2.73 -3.74 -0.72
N ARG A 19 2.63 -4.63 0.27
CA ARG A 19 3.63 -5.67 0.53
C ARG A 19 3.44 -6.91 -0.33
N ILE A 20 2.27 -7.13 -0.95
CA ILE A 20 2.09 -8.13 -2.01
C ILE A 20 2.98 -7.79 -3.22
N LEU A 21 3.18 -6.50 -3.53
CA LEU A 21 4.15 -6.09 -4.56
C LEU A 21 5.60 -6.40 -4.16
N LEU A 22 5.89 -6.48 -2.85
CA LEU A 22 7.17 -6.90 -2.29
C LEU A 22 7.22 -8.41 -1.95
N ALA A 23 6.15 -9.16 -2.23
CA ALA A 23 6.07 -10.60 -1.97
C ALA A 23 7.24 -11.40 -2.55
N PRO A 24 7.80 -11.06 -3.74
CA PRO A 24 9.00 -11.74 -4.23
C PRO A 24 10.17 -11.68 -3.25
N ARG A 25 10.35 -10.55 -2.55
CA ARG A 25 11.41 -10.37 -1.54
C ARG A 25 11.13 -11.20 -0.27
N TYR A 26 9.87 -11.33 0.14
CA TYR A 26 9.49 -12.12 1.33
C TYR A 26 9.58 -13.63 1.11
N ILE A 27 9.29 -14.09 -0.12
CA ILE A 27 9.44 -15.49 -0.51
C ILE A 27 10.92 -15.90 -0.50
N ILE A 28 11.82 -15.01 -0.94
CA ILE A 28 13.27 -15.25 -0.96
C ILE A 28 13.89 -15.17 0.45
N ASN A 29 13.42 -14.26 1.31
CA ASN A 29 13.91 -14.10 2.70
C ASN A 29 13.17 -14.96 3.75
N GLY A 30 12.34 -15.92 3.32
CA GLY A 30 11.84 -17.00 4.18
C GLY A 30 10.87 -16.59 5.30
N PHE A 31 10.00 -15.59 5.09
CA PHE A 31 8.97 -15.19 6.06
C PHE A 31 9.46 -14.99 7.52
N ALA A 32 10.74 -14.65 7.71
CA ALA A 32 11.33 -14.42 9.04
C ALA A 32 10.53 -13.49 9.98
N PRO A 33 9.87 -12.41 9.49
CA PRO A 33 9.06 -11.52 10.34
C PRO A 33 7.84 -12.22 10.95
N LEU A 34 7.20 -13.14 10.21
CA LEU A 34 6.04 -13.89 10.70
C LEU A 34 6.42 -14.90 11.78
N ARG A 35 7.66 -15.43 11.74
CA ARG A 35 8.17 -16.38 12.73
C ARG A 35 8.52 -15.69 14.06
N GLY A 36 8.89 -14.41 14.05
CA GLY A 36 9.18 -13.64 15.27
C GLY A 36 7.93 -13.27 16.08
N TRP A 37 6.77 -13.09 15.43
CA TRP A 37 5.53 -12.57 16.03
C TRP A 37 5.09 -13.28 17.31
N THR A 38 5.30 -14.59 17.40
CA THR A 38 4.83 -15.40 18.52
C THR A 38 5.54 -15.12 19.85
N ASN A 39 6.72 -14.49 19.83
CA ASN A 39 7.57 -14.24 21.01
C ASN A 39 8.08 -12.78 21.10
N HIS A 40 7.32 -11.78 20.66
CA HIS A 40 7.72 -10.38 20.87
C HIS A 40 7.46 -9.94 22.31
N THR A 41 8.54 -9.74 23.07
CA THR A 41 8.50 -9.27 24.48
C THR A 41 7.91 -7.87 24.60
N TYR A 42 8.22 -6.98 23.65
CA TYR A 42 7.69 -5.62 23.60
C TYR A 42 6.17 -5.58 23.39
N ALA A 43 5.64 -6.38 22.46
CA ALA A 43 4.20 -6.46 22.17
C ALA A 43 3.40 -6.97 23.37
N PHE A 44 3.93 -7.99 24.06
CA PHE A 44 3.31 -8.56 25.24
C PHE A 44 3.32 -7.59 26.42
N ALA A 45 4.43 -6.85 26.63
CA ALA A 45 4.51 -5.84 27.69
C ALA A 45 3.54 -4.67 27.48
N ARG A 46 3.28 -4.29 26.22
CA ARG A 46 2.46 -3.13 25.87
C ARG A 46 0.95 -3.42 25.72
N TYR A 47 0.58 -4.53 25.11
CA TYR A 47 -0.82 -4.88 24.79
C TYR A 47 -1.37 -6.08 25.57
N GLY A 48 -0.53 -6.69 26.43
CA GLY A 48 -0.90 -7.87 27.20
C GLY A 48 -1.16 -9.10 26.31
N PRO A 49 -1.74 -10.19 26.85
CA PRO A 49 -1.94 -11.46 26.13
C PRO A 49 -2.90 -11.36 24.93
N SER A 50 -3.64 -10.25 24.81
CA SER A 50 -4.56 -9.97 23.71
C SER A 50 -3.87 -9.64 22.37
N TYR A 51 -2.54 -9.43 22.37
CA TYR A 51 -1.77 -9.07 21.17
C TYR A 51 -1.84 -10.14 20.06
N ARG A 52 -1.96 -11.42 20.42
CA ARG A 52 -1.90 -12.56 19.48
C ARG A 52 -3.02 -12.54 18.44
N TRP A 53 -4.17 -11.97 18.80
CA TRP A 53 -5.34 -11.88 17.92
C TRP A 53 -5.33 -10.63 17.03
N ARG A 54 -4.39 -9.70 17.26
CA ARG A 54 -4.31 -8.42 16.55
C ARG A 54 -3.28 -8.50 15.42
N VAL A 55 -3.61 -9.27 14.38
CA VAL A 55 -2.70 -9.54 13.25
C VAL A 55 -2.23 -8.27 12.53
N TRP A 56 -2.99 -7.16 12.60
CA TRP A 56 -2.53 -5.88 12.06
C TRP A 56 -1.27 -5.33 12.74
N LEU A 57 -1.16 -5.49 14.07
CA LEU A 57 -0.01 -4.99 14.85
C LEU A 57 1.29 -5.73 14.49
N LEU A 58 1.21 -6.84 13.74
CA LEU A 58 2.36 -7.59 13.23
C LEU A 58 3.38 -6.70 12.55
N PHE A 59 2.90 -5.67 11.85
CA PHE A 59 3.75 -4.82 11.05
C PHE A 59 4.18 -3.56 11.79
N ASP A 60 3.29 -2.94 12.57
CA ASP A 60 3.63 -1.72 13.32
C ASP A 60 4.50 -1.97 14.53
N ILE A 61 4.51 -3.17 15.10
CA ILE A 61 5.15 -3.40 16.39
C ILE A 61 6.66 -3.13 16.36
N GLN A 62 7.31 -3.48 15.25
CA GLN A 62 8.75 -3.27 15.08
C GLN A 62 9.04 -1.78 14.90
N ASP A 63 8.26 -1.10 14.05
CA ASP A 63 8.38 0.34 13.83
C ASP A 63 8.06 1.14 15.11
N LEU A 64 7.12 0.68 15.94
CA LEU A 64 6.80 1.24 17.26
C LEU A 64 7.93 1.08 18.26
N GLU A 65 8.59 -0.08 18.26
CA GLU A 65 9.73 -0.38 19.13
C GLU A 65 10.95 0.47 18.74
N ASP A 66 11.25 0.54 17.43
CA ASP A 66 12.35 1.35 16.92
C ASP A 66 12.08 2.85 17.13
N LEU A 67 10.83 3.30 16.96
CA LEU A 67 10.43 4.67 17.29
C LEU A 67 10.58 4.95 18.79
N GLU A 68 10.23 4.00 19.65
CA GLU A 68 10.36 4.17 21.09
C GLU A 68 11.82 4.21 21.56
N ARG A 69 12.69 3.39 20.95
CA ARG A 69 14.14 3.47 21.14
C ARG A 69 14.67 4.82 20.69
N LEU A 70 14.25 5.32 19.53
CA LEU A 70 14.66 6.63 19.02
C LEU A 70 14.24 7.79 19.94
N ILE A 71 13.03 7.73 20.51
CA ILE A 71 12.55 8.79 21.42
C ILE A 71 13.32 8.79 22.76
N ASN A 72 13.61 7.62 23.31
CA ASN A 72 14.15 7.48 24.67
C ASN A 72 15.68 7.40 24.73
N GLU A 73 16.30 6.76 23.74
CA GLU A 73 17.74 6.45 23.71
C GLU A 73 18.46 7.21 22.58
N GLY A 74 17.73 7.70 21.57
CA GLY A 74 18.29 8.41 20.42
C GLY A 74 18.73 9.85 20.74
N THR A 75 19.79 10.31 20.08
CA THR A 75 20.29 11.67 20.22
C THR A 75 19.36 12.69 19.56
N ASP A 76 19.48 13.97 19.93
CA ASP A 76 18.67 15.04 19.31
C ASP A 76 18.94 15.16 17.81
N GLU A 77 20.17 14.85 17.36
CA GLU A 77 20.55 14.82 15.95
C GLU A 77 19.87 13.67 15.20
N ASP A 78 19.80 12.47 15.79
CA ASP A 78 19.15 11.31 15.18
C ASP A 78 17.65 11.56 14.95
N VAL A 79 17.00 12.19 15.93
CA VAL A 79 15.58 12.55 15.87
C VAL A 79 15.31 13.57 14.76
N LEU A 80 16.19 14.56 14.58
CA LEU A 80 16.10 15.53 13.49
C LEU A 80 16.44 14.91 12.12
N HIS A 81 17.38 13.97 12.07
CA HIS A 81 17.72 13.25 10.85
C HIS A 81 16.55 12.38 10.37
N MET A 82 15.88 11.66 11.28
CA MET A 82 14.65 10.91 10.99
C MET A 82 13.57 11.82 10.39
N ARG A 83 13.39 13.01 10.96
CA ARG A 83 12.43 13.99 10.44
C ARG A 83 12.77 14.40 9.01
N GLU A 84 14.01 14.73 8.72
CA GLU A 84 14.42 15.17 7.39
C GLU A 84 14.25 14.04 6.36
N ALA A 85 14.65 12.81 6.73
CA ALA A 85 14.44 11.63 5.91
C ALA A 85 12.95 11.41 5.59
N LYS A 86 12.05 11.66 6.56
CA LYS A 86 10.60 11.55 6.37
C LYS A 86 10.03 12.67 5.49
N LEU A 87 10.51 13.91 5.65
CA LEU A 87 10.14 15.01 4.76
C LEU A 87 10.58 14.76 3.32
N GLU A 88 11.77 14.20 3.11
CA GLU A 88 12.24 13.78 1.80
C GLU A 88 11.37 12.67 1.22
N GLN A 89 11.04 11.65 2.03
CA GLN A 89 10.12 10.59 1.62
C GLN A 89 8.76 11.14 1.19
N PHE A 90 8.20 12.12 1.92
CA PHE A 90 6.96 12.77 1.55
C PHE A 90 7.08 13.52 0.21
N LYS A 91 8.18 14.22 -0.07
CA LYS A 91 8.36 14.87 -1.38
C LYS A 91 8.30 13.86 -2.52
N LEU A 92 8.93 12.70 -2.37
CA LEU A 92 8.86 11.61 -3.36
C LEU A 92 7.43 11.08 -3.52
N VAL A 93 6.72 10.83 -2.43
CA VAL A 93 5.33 10.33 -2.47
C VAL A 93 4.41 11.33 -3.18
N ALA A 94 4.53 12.64 -2.90
CA ALA A 94 3.75 13.68 -3.58
C ALA A 94 4.04 13.72 -5.08
N LEU A 95 5.31 13.62 -5.47
CA LEU A 95 5.72 13.58 -6.88
C LEU A 95 5.12 12.37 -7.59
N VAL A 96 5.24 11.18 -6.99
CA VAL A 96 4.68 9.94 -7.56
C VAL A 96 3.16 10.00 -7.63
N GLY A 97 2.48 10.54 -6.61
CA GLY A 97 1.03 10.76 -6.61
C GLY A 97 0.55 11.67 -7.73
N ALA A 98 1.23 12.80 -7.94
CA ALA A 98 0.91 13.71 -9.04
C ALA A 98 1.11 13.03 -10.42
N LEU A 99 2.25 12.37 -10.64
CA LEU A 99 2.53 11.66 -11.88
C LEU A 99 1.52 10.54 -12.14
N LEU A 100 1.23 9.73 -11.13
CA LEU A 100 0.26 8.63 -11.26
C LEU A 100 -1.15 9.13 -11.57
N ALA A 101 -1.59 10.24 -10.95
CA ALA A 101 -2.87 10.85 -11.28
C ALA A 101 -2.93 11.28 -12.75
N THR A 102 -1.85 11.91 -13.27
CA THR A 102 -1.80 12.30 -14.69
C THR A 102 -1.80 11.10 -15.63
N LEU A 103 -1.07 10.03 -15.30
CA LEU A 103 -1.08 8.79 -16.08
C LEU A 103 -2.45 8.10 -16.05
N ALA A 104 -3.13 8.11 -14.90
CA ALA A 104 -4.47 7.54 -14.78
C ALA A 104 -5.51 8.32 -15.60
N LEU A 105 -5.42 9.65 -15.63
CA LEU A 105 -6.24 10.48 -16.53
C LEU A 105 -6.00 10.13 -18.01
N GLN A 106 -4.74 9.96 -18.41
CA GLN A 106 -4.41 9.54 -19.78
C GLN A 106 -4.92 8.13 -20.08
N ALA A 107 -4.80 7.18 -19.14
CA ALA A 107 -5.32 5.83 -19.31
C ALA A 107 -6.85 5.82 -19.49
N MET A 108 -7.59 6.71 -18.82
CA MET A 108 -9.04 6.83 -19.04
C MET A 108 -9.42 7.34 -20.43
N SER A 109 -8.49 7.99 -21.15
CA SER A 109 -8.72 8.45 -22.52
C SER A 109 -8.40 7.39 -23.59
N LEU A 110 -8.01 6.17 -23.20
CA LEU A 110 -7.73 5.08 -24.13
C LEU A 110 -8.98 4.70 -24.95
N PRO A 111 -8.83 4.43 -26.26
CA PRO A 111 -9.92 3.89 -27.06
C PRO A 111 -10.31 2.49 -26.54
N LEU A 112 -11.56 2.06 -26.80
CA LEU A 112 -12.16 0.81 -26.31
C LEU A 112 -12.45 0.76 -24.79
N LEU A 113 -12.10 1.77 -24.00
CA LEU A 113 -12.45 1.77 -22.57
C LEU A 113 -13.98 1.79 -22.35
N THR A 114 -14.75 2.35 -23.28
CA THR A 114 -16.22 2.39 -23.26
C THR A 114 -16.88 1.03 -23.54
N GLU A 115 -16.14 0.06 -24.06
CA GLU A 115 -16.62 -1.31 -24.31
C GLU A 115 -16.11 -2.31 -23.25
N SER A 116 -15.09 -1.93 -22.47
CA SER A 116 -14.51 -2.79 -21.43
C SER A 116 -15.40 -2.96 -20.20
N THR A 117 -15.05 -3.94 -19.35
CA THR A 117 -15.75 -4.20 -18.09
C THR A 117 -15.71 -3.00 -17.14
N PHE A 118 -16.78 -2.83 -16.34
CA PHE A 118 -16.89 -1.76 -15.34
C PHE A 118 -15.71 -1.74 -14.36
N VAL A 119 -15.17 -2.91 -14.03
CA VAL A 119 -14.01 -3.07 -13.12
C VAL A 119 -12.79 -2.27 -13.58
N VAL A 120 -12.51 -2.23 -14.88
CA VAL A 120 -11.38 -1.45 -15.45
C VAL A 120 -11.59 0.03 -15.17
N ARG A 121 -12.78 0.57 -15.46
CA ARG A 121 -13.08 1.99 -15.25
C ARG A 121 -13.03 2.36 -13.77
N SER A 122 -13.65 1.54 -12.91
CA SER A 122 -13.65 1.78 -11.46
C SER A 122 -12.24 1.75 -10.90
N SER A 123 -11.40 0.79 -11.31
CA SER A 123 -10.02 0.70 -10.82
C SER A 123 -9.18 1.94 -11.20
N LEU A 124 -9.33 2.46 -12.41
CA LEU A 124 -8.65 3.68 -12.87
C LEU A 124 -9.14 4.93 -12.12
N ILE A 125 -10.46 5.06 -11.92
CA ILE A 125 -11.05 6.19 -11.16
C ILE A 125 -10.58 6.15 -9.70
N VAL A 126 -10.64 4.97 -9.06
CA VAL A 126 -10.20 4.79 -7.66
C VAL A 126 -8.71 5.07 -7.52
N SER A 127 -7.88 4.59 -8.45
CA SER A 127 -6.44 4.93 -8.47
C SER A 127 -6.21 6.44 -8.56
N THR A 128 -6.96 7.14 -9.42
CA THR A 128 -6.83 8.59 -9.59
C THR A 128 -7.19 9.32 -8.29
N MET A 129 -8.31 8.96 -7.67
CA MET A 129 -8.77 9.57 -6.42
C MET A 129 -7.81 9.30 -5.26
N LEU A 130 -7.31 8.07 -5.13
CA LEU A 130 -6.30 7.71 -4.13
C LEU A 130 -4.99 8.47 -4.33
N SER A 131 -4.56 8.69 -5.57
CA SER A 131 -3.35 9.46 -5.89
C SER A 131 -3.48 10.92 -5.49
N LEU A 132 -4.64 11.53 -5.76
CA LEU A 132 -4.94 12.91 -5.35
C LEU A 132 -5.03 13.03 -3.83
N LEU A 133 -5.71 12.10 -3.16
CA LEU A 133 -5.80 12.06 -1.69
C LEU A 133 -4.41 11.87 -1.06
N ALA A 134 -3.59 10.95 -1.58
CA ALA A 134 -2.23 10.74 -1.11
C ALA A 134 -1.41 12.04 -1.21
N THR A 135 -1.47 12.72 -2.36
CA THR A 135 -0.77 13.99 -2.57
C THR A 135 -1.25 15.07 -1.61
N PHE A 136 -2.56 15.21 -1.42
CA PHE A 136 -3.16 16.17 -0.49
C PHE A 136 -2.74 15.91 0.96
N PHE A 137 -2.85 14.67 1.44
CA PHE A 137 -2.42 14.31 2.80
C PHE A 137 -0.92 14.51 2.98
N THR A 138 -0.11 14.20 1.96
CA THR A 138 1.32 14.45 2.00
C THR A 138 1.64 15.93 2.19
N CYS A 139 0.93 16.83 1.50
CA CYS A 139 1.10 18.28 1.70
C CYS A 139 0.75 18.72 3.13
N ILE A 140 -0.32 18.18 3.71
CA ILE A 140 -0.69 18.44 5.11
C ILE A 140 0.42 17.95 6.04
N GLN A 141 0.92 16.72 5.85
CA GLN A 141 1.96 16.16 6.71
C GLN A 141 3.30 16.87 6.59
N GLN A 142 3.67 17.31 5.38
CA GLN A 142 4.85 18.16 5.18
C GLN A 142 4.74 19.48 5.94
N ARG A 143 3.56 20.08 6.02
CA ARG A 143 3.32 21.29 6.80
C ARG A 143 3.45 21.04 8.30
N GLU A 144 2.77 20.03 8.81
CA GLU A 144 2.76 19.72 10.25
C GLU A 144 4.15 19.31 10.74
N LEU A 145 4.77 18.32 10.08
CA LEU A 145 6.14 17.90 10.41
C LEU A 145 7.16 19.01 10.11
N GLY A 146 6.90 19.80 9.07
CA GLY A 146 7.65 21.01 8.70
C GLY A 146 7.72 22.06 9.82
N SER A 147 6.66 22.19 10.61
CA SER A 147 6.58 23.15 11.71
C SER A 147 7.40 22.74 12.94
N LEU A 148 7.62 21.44 13.16
CA LEU A 148 8.35 20.88 14.29
C LEU A 148 9.87 21.01 14.07
N ARG A 149 10.44 22.17 14.41
CA ARG A 149 11.87 22.47 14.20
C ARG A 149 12.78 22.02 15.34
N THR A 150 12.22 21.75 16.52
CA THR A 150 12.99 21.39 17.71
C THR A 150 12.87 19.90 18.00
N ALA A 151 14.00 19.25 18.30
CA ALA A 151 14.05 17.85 18.72
C ALA A 151 13.10 17.51 19.88
N PRO A 152 13.02 18.31 20.98
CA PRO A 152 12.08 18.00 22.06
C PRO A 152 10.61 18.09 21.64
N ALA A 153 10.23 19.05 20.79
CA ALA A 153 8.85 19.14 20.30
C ALA A 153 8.49 17.95 19.40
N LEU A 154 9.45 17.48 18.59
CA LEU A 154 9.26 16.29 17.78
C LEU A 154 9.11 15.03 18.65
N ARG A 155 9.92 14.87 19.70
CA ARG A 155 9.76 13.75 20.65
C ARG A 155 8.38 13.75 21.31
N ILE A 156 7.90 14.92 21.73
CA ILE A 156 6.57 15.06 22.34
C ILE A 156 5.48 14.67 21.33
N TRP A 157 5.58 15.16 20.08
CA TRP A 157 4.64 14.83 19.00
C TRP A 157 4.61 13.34 18.64
N LEU A 158 5.78 12.67 18.68
CA LEU A 158 5.92 11.23 18.45
C LEU A 158 5.47 10.40 19.66
N SER A 159 5.40 10.99 20.86
CA SER A 159 4.99 10.32 22.08
C SER A 159 3.48 10.41 22.30
N ASN A 160 2.89 9.43 22.98
CA ASN A 160 1.49 9.50 23.39
C ASN A 160 1.28 10.28 24.71
N GLY A 161 2.34 10.95 25.22
CA GLY A 161 2.33 11.62 26.52
C GLY A 161 2.25 10.68 27.74
N VAL A 162 2.18 9.37 27.52
CA VAL A 162 2.17 8.36 28.58
C VAL A 162 3.61 7.98 28.93
N HIS A 163 3.94 8.11 30.20
CA HIS A 163 5.19 7.63 30.76
C HIS A 163 4.97 6.28 31.43
N TYR A 164 5.86 5.33 31.17
CA TYR A 164 5.85 4.07 31.88
C TYR A 164 7.24 3.79 32.46
N SER A 165 7.26 3.18 33.65
CA SER A 165 8.49 2.73 34.30
C SER A 165 8.75 1.30 33.86
N ASN A 166 9.83 1.08 33.11
CA ASN A 166 10.23 -0.26 32.72
C ASN A 166 10.96 -0.92 33.90
N THR A 167 10.28 -1.80 34.62
CA THR A 167 10.83 -2.55 35.77
C THR A 167 11.69 -3.74 35.38
N ASN A 168 12.00 -3.94 34.10
CA ASN A 168 12.63 -5.16 33.59
C ASN A 168 14.16 -5.06 33.43
N SER A 169 14.84 -4.17 34.15
CA SER A 169 16.30 -4.18 34.24
C SER A 169 16.76 -5.13 35.35
N THR A 170 16.95 -6.41 35.01
CA THR A 170 17.64 -7.42 35.84
C THR A 170 19.15 -7.18 35.96
N THR A 171 19.64 -5.97 35.71
CA THR A 171 21.06 -5.62 35.84
C THR A 171 21.20 -4.53 36.91
N HIS A 172 21.88 -4.91 37.99
CA HIS A 172 22.23 -4.29 39.28
C HIS A 172 22.43 -2.75 39.44
N ASN A 173 21.84 -1.87 38.64
CA ASN A 173 21.80 -0.42 38.87
C ASN A 173 20.37 0.11 38.61
N THR A 174 19.60 0.22 39.69
CA THR A 174 18.22 0.70 39.74
C THR A 174 18.17 2.22 39.59
N THR A 175 18.19 2.70 38.34
CA THR A 175 17.55 3.98 38.00
C THR A 175 16.34 3.66 37.13
N SER A 176 15.15 3.70 37.75
CA SER A 176 13.86 3.60 37.06
C SER A 176 13.68 4.80 36.13
N HIS A 177 14.23 4.72 34.93
CA HIS A 177 14.10 5.79 33.95
C HIS A 177 12.68 5.75 33.37
N LEU A 178 11.92 6.83 33.56
CA LEU A 178 10.63 7.02 32.91
C LEU A 178 10.86 6.99 31.39
N ARG A 179 10.23 6.04 30.69
CA ARG A 179 10.26 5.94 29.23
C ARG A 179 9.00 6.54 28.65
N TRP A 180 9.15 7.33 27.59
CA TRP A 180 8.06 7.84 26.77
C TRP A 180 7.52 6.71 25.90
N GLN A 181 6.21 6.50 25.94
CA GLN A 181 5.54 5.56 25.05
C GLN A 181 5.37 6.18 23.65
N SER A 182 5.76 5.45 22.60
CA SER A 182 5.57 5.89 21.21
C SER A 182 4.08 5.98 20.85
N SER A 183 3.67 6.96 20.04
CA SER A 183 2.28 7.14 19.62
C SER A 183 1.96 6.32 18.38
N LEU A 184 0.99 5.41 18.49
CA LEU A 184 0.48 4.65 17.36
C LEU A 184 -0.12 5.59 16.31
N ALA A 185 -0.86 6.61 16.75
CA ALA A 185 -1.48 7.58 15.85
C ALA A 185 -0.42 8.34 15.03
N SER A 186 0.66 8.77 15.68
CA SER A 186 1.77 9.46 15.02
C SER A 186 2.45 8.57 13.97
N LEU A 187 2.72 7.30 14.31
CA LEU A 187 3.29 6.33 13.38
C LEU A 187 2.35 6.08 12.19
N THR A 188 1.06 5.82 12.43
CA THR A 188 0.08 5.61 11.37
C THR A 188 -0.07 6.84 10.49
N LEU A 189 0.02 8.04 11.06
CA LEU A 189 -0.04 9.28 10.32
C LEU A 189 1.20 9.40 9.42
N MET A 190 2.41 9.10 9.91
CA MET A 190 3.63 9.10 9.09
C MET A 190 3.63 8.07 7.96
N GLU A 191 2.95 6.93 8.11
CA GLU A 191 2.90 5.87 7.09
C GLU A 191 1.73 6.02 6.10
N ALA A 192 0.64 6.69 6.50
CA ALA A 192 -0.60 6.79 5.72
C ALA A 192 -0.43 7.24 4.26
N PRO A 193 0.37 8.26 3.90
CA PRO A 193 0.48 8.68 2.50
C PRO A 193 1.16 7.62 1.63
N TYR A 194 2.12 6.89 2.19
CA TYR A 194 2.78 5.79 1.51
C TYR A 194 1.82 4.61 1.26
N GLU A 195 0.92 4.35 2.21
CA GLU A 195 -0.13 3.33 2.06
C GLU A 195 -1.15 3.72 0.97
N LEU A 196 -1.56 4.99 0.93
CA LEU A 196 -2.50 5.47 -0.07
C LEU A 196 -1.90 5.42 -1.48
N ILE A 197 -0.64 5.83 -1.65
CA ILE A 197 0.01 5.79 -2.96
C ILE A 197 0.25 4.35 -3.43
N SER A 198 0.64 3.45 -2.54
CA SER A 198 0.85 2.04 -2.90
C SER A 198 -0.45 1.34 -3.31
N LEU A 199 -1.57 1.65 -2.65
CA LEU A 199 -2.90 1.23 -3.10
C LEU A 199 -3.29 1.81 -4.46
N ALA A 200 -3.00 3.10 -4.68
CA ALA A 200 -3.24 3.73 -5.97
C ALA A 200 -2.46 3.02 -7.08
N VAL A 201 -1.16 2.79 -6.88
CA VAL A 201 -0.31 2.06 -7.83
C VAL A 201 -0.84 0.64 -8.09
N ALA A 202 -1.20 -0.09 -7.04
CA ALA A 202 -1.74 -1.45 -7.18
C ALA A 202 -3.03 -1.47 -8.01
N ASN A 203 -3.97 -0.56 -7.73
CA ASN A 203 -5.21 -0.43 -8.48
C ASN A 203 -4.98 0.04 -9.93
N PHE A 204 -4.03 0.93 -10.16
CA PHE A 204 -3.66 1.36 -11.51
C PHE A 204 -3.14 0.17 -12.33
N VAL A 205 -2.17 -0.57 -11.79
CA VAL A 205 -1.57 -1.73 -12.46
C VAL A 205 -2.63 -2.81 -12.71
N ALA A 206 -3.49 -3.08 -11.73
CA ALA A 206 -4.60 -4.02 -11.88
C ALA A 206 -5.58 -3.58 -12.98
N GLY A 207 -5.90 -2.28 -13.05
CA GLY A 207 -6.77 -1.71 -14.08
C GLY A 207 -6.21 -1.83 -15.48
N ILE A 208 -4.92 -1.50 -15.65
CA ILE A 208 -4.23 -1.64 -16.94
C ILE A 208 -4.09 -3.12 -17.34
N ALA A 209 -3.75 -4.00 -16.39
CA ALA A 209 -3.66 -5.44 -16.66
C ALA A 209 -5.02 -6.02 -17.11
N ALA A 210 -6.11 -5.63 -16.44
CA ALA A 210 -7.46 -6.03 -16.81
C ALA A 210 -7.88 -5.47 -18.18
N TYR A 211 -7.48 -4.23 -18.51
CA TYR A 211 -7.69 -3.64 -19.84
C TYR A 211 -6.94 -4.40 -20.93
N MET A 212 -5.65 -4.70 -20.73
CA MET A 212 -4.86 -5.48 -21.68
C MET A 212 -5.46 -6.87 -21.89
N TRP A 213 -5.96 -7.48 -20.82
CA TRP A 213 -6.64 -8.76 -20.87
C TRP A 213 -7.94 -8.70 -21.69
N SER A 214 -8.77 -7.67 -21.54
CA SER A 214 -10.01 -7.53 -22.32
C SER A 214 -9.72 -7.36 -23.80
N VAL A 215 -8.75 -6.49 -24.15
CA VAL A 215 -8.34 -6.28 -25.54
C VAL A 215 -7.78 -7.57 -26.17
N TRP A 216 -6.99 -8.33 -25.41
CA TRP A 216 -6.47 -9.62 -25.86
C TRP A 216 -7.61 -10.63 -26.12
N LYS A 217 -8.58 -10.70 -25.21
CA LYS A 217 -9.75 -11.58 -25.34
C LYS A 217 -10.60 -11.24 -26.57
N GLU A 218 -10.81 -9.95 -26.84
CA GLU A 218 -11.56 -9.49 -28.01
C GLU A 218 -10.85 -9.88 -29.32
N LYS A 219 -9.52 -9.70 -29.40
CA LYS A 219 -8.73 -10.15 -30.56
C LYS A 219 -8.82 -11.66 -30.77
N LEU A 220 -8.74 -12.46 -29.70
CA LEU A 220 -8.89 -13.92 -29.79
C LEU A 220 -10.28 -14.32 -30.31
N GLN A 221 -11.35 -13.64 -29.87
CA GLN A 221 -12.70 -13.90 -30.35
C GLN A 221 -12.87 -13.55 -31.83
N GLN A 222 -12.29 -12.45 -32.30
CA GLN A 222 -12.31 -12.08 -33.72
C GLN A 222 -11.59 -13.13 -34.59
N LEU A 223 -10.42 -13.62 -34.16
CA LEU A 223 -9.68 -14.68 -34.86
C LEU A 223 -10.48 -16.00 -34.90
N ALA A 224 -11.12 -16.38 -33.79
CA ALA A 224 -11.97 -17.57 -33.73
C ALA A 224 -13.21 -17.47 -34.63
N ASN A 225 -13.80 -16.27 -34.77
CA ASN A 225 -14.94 -16.06 -35.66
C ASN A 225 -14.53 -16.15 -37.14
N MET A 226 -13.36 -15.59 -37.51
CA MET A 226 -12.82 -15.73 -38.88
C MET A 226 -12.51 -17.18 -39.25
N SER A 227 -11.94 -17.98 -38.34
CA SER A 227 -11.65 -19.39 -38.61
C SER A 227 -12.91 -20.23 -38.79
N ARG A 228 -14.02 -19.90 -38.10
CA ARG A 228 -15.34 -20.54 -38.30
C ARG A 228 -16.01 -20.17 -39.63
N LEU A 229 -15.78 -18.98 -40.15
CA LEU A 229 -16.35 -18.53 -41.44
C LEU A 229 -15.62 -19.13 -42.65
N LYS A 230 -14.33 -19.48 -42.49
CA LYS A 230 -13.52 -20.10 -43.56
C LYS A 230 -14.12 -21.40 -44.12
N PRO A 231 -14.55 -22.39 -43.33
CA PRO A 231 -15.20 -23.59 -43.86
C PRO A 231 -16.60 -23.32 -44.45
N ALA A 232 -17.36 -22.38 -43.89
CA ALA A 232 -18.71 -22.04 -44.41
C ALA A 232 -18.67 -21.39 -45.81
N LEU A 233 -17.63 -20.58 -46.10
CA LEU A 233 -17.40 -20.02 -47.43
C LEU A 233 -16.90 -21.08 -48.43
N VAL A 234 -16.10 -22.05 -47.97
CA VAL A 234 -15.66 -23.17 -48.81
C VAL A 234 -16.85 -24.06 -49.18
N ASP A 235 -17.68 -24.46 -48.21
CA ASP A 235 -18.87 -25.30 -48.46
C ASP A 235 -19.97 -24.59 -49.27
N GLY A 236 -20.15 -23.28 -49.08
CA GLY A 236 -21.06 -22.48 -49.91
C GLY A 236 -20.58 -22.34 -51.36
N GLY A 237 -19.27 -22.30 -51.58
CA GLY A 237 -18.63 -22.29 -52.90
C GLY A 237 -18.78 -23.64 -53.62
N THR A 238 -18.57 -24.77 -52.93
CA THR A 238 -18.74 -26.11 -53.50
C THR A 238 -20.20 -26.46 -53.76
N LEU A 239 -21.15 -25.99 -52.94
CA LEU A 239 -22.60 -26.15 -53.19
C LEU A 239 -23.06 -25.34 -54.41
N ARG A 240 -22.60 -24.09 -54.57
CA ARG A 240 -22.88 -23.29 -55.77
C ARG A 240 -22.25 -23.87 -57.03
N ALA A 241 -21.02 -24.38 -56.95
CA ALA A 241 -20.37 -25.06 -58.08
C ALA A 241 -21.09 -26.36 -58.48
N LYS A 242 -21.56 -27.16 -57.51
CA LYS A 242 -22.38 -28.35 -57.78
C LYS A 242 -23.76 -28.02 -58.36
N LEU A 243 -24.38 -26.91 -57.96
CA LEU A 243 -25.67 -26.45 -58.50
C LEU A 243 -25.54 -25.86 -59.91
N ALA A 244 -24.43 -25.21 -60.24
CA ALA A 244 -24.14 -24.73 -61.59
C ALA A 244 -23.84 -25.88 -62.57
N SER A 245 -23.09 -26.90 -62.12
CA SER A 245 -22.79 -28.11 -62.91
C SER A 245 -24.01 -29.00 -63.20
N LYS A 246 -25.11 -28.85 -62.45
CA LYS A 246 -26.34 -29.66 -62.61
C LYS A 246 -27.41 -28.99 -63.48
N ARG A 247 -27.14 -27.76 -63.96
CA ARG A 247 -28.01 -26.97 -64.85
C ARG A 247 -27.49 -26.87 -66.29
N MET A 248 -26.35 -27.48 -66.60
CA MET A 248 -25.90 -27.81 -67.95
C MET A 248 -26.21 -29.27 -68.22
#